data_AF-A0A6B0XLP3-F1
#
_entry.id   AF-A0A6B0XLP3-F1
#
_cell.length_a   1.000
_cell.length_b   1.000
_cell.length_c   1.000
_cell.angle_alpha   90.00
_cell.angle_beta   90.00
_cell.angle_gamma   90.00
#
_symmetry.space_group_name_H-M   'P 1'
#
loop_
_entity.id
_entity.type
_entity.pdbx_description
1 polymer ?
#
loop_
_entity_poly.entity_id
_entity_poly.type
_entity_poly.pdbx_seq_one_letter_code
_entity_poly.pdbx_strand_id
1 'polypeptide(L)'
;MDADGTSEVLARLRDVLRDSAVEEHDWDAVGPETPIESLGFDSLTILDVLYDVEEEFGIALDPKQVVKTRTIGEIIALLQQNGA
;
A
#
# COMPACT_ATOMS: atom_id res chain seq x y z
N MET A 1 19.56 0.25 -10.09
CA MET A 1 18.08 0.21 -10.22
C MET A 1 17.61 -0.54 -9.01
N ASP A 2 17.26 0.23 -8.00
CA ASP A 2 17.87 0.09 -6.68
C ASP A 2 16.91 -0.61 -5.74
N ALA A 3 17.41 -1.63 -5.02
CA ALA A 3 16.64 -2.35 -4.00
C ALA A 3 16.13 -1.43 -2.87
N ASP A 4 16.72 -0.24 -2.76
CA ASP A 4 16.46 0.76 -1.74
C ASP A 4 15.06 1.39 -1.87
N GLY A 5 14.62 1.74 -3.09
CA GLY A 5 13.35 2.45 -3.30
C GLY A 5 12.11 1.61 -3.00
N THR A 6 12.11 0.33 -3.37
CA THR A 6 10.99 -0.58 -3.07
C THR A 6 10.87 -0.85 -1.57
N SER A 7 12.00 -0.99 -0.86
CA SER A 7 12.00 -1.17 0.59
C SER A 7 11.52 0.07 1.33
N GLU A 8 11.86 1.27 0.87
CA GLU A 8 11.43 2.53 1.49
C GLU A 8 9.93 2.79 1.27
N VAL A 9 9.42 2.55 0.05
CA VAL A 9 7.99 2.65 -0.26
C VAL A 9 7.19 1.61 0.54
N LEU A 10 7.66 0.35 0.61
CA LEU A 10 7.03 -0.68 1.45
C LEU A 10 7.00 -0.24 2.93
N ALA A 11 8.10 0.35 3.42
CA ALA A 11 8.22 0.75 4.81
C ALA A 11 7.30 1.91 5.20
N ARG A 12 6.96 2.80 4.27
CA ARG A 12 5.92 3.82 4.44
C ARG A 12 4.53 3.25 4.27
N LEU A 13 4.32 2.43 3.23
CA LEU A 13 3.01 1.84 2.95
C LEU A 13 2.52 0.98 4.14
N ARG A 14 3.41 0.21 4.77
CA ARG A 14 3.07 -0.54 6.00
C ARG A 14 2.67 0.37 7.17
N ASP A 15 3.15 1.61 7.22
CA ASP A 15 2.85 2.56 8.29
C ASP A 15 1.44 3.11 8.10
N VAL A 16 1.11 3.52 6.88
CA VAL A 16 -0.25 3.94 6.51
C VAL A 16 -1.26 2.81 6.68
N LEU A 17 -0.92 1.60 6.21
CA LEU A 17 -1.77 0.43 6.41
C LEU A 17 -1.94 0.11 7.90
N ARG A 18 -0.89 0.22 8.71
CA ARG A 18 -0.97 0.02 10.16
C ARG A 18 -1.93 1.00 10.83
N ASP A 19 -1.94 2.26 10.41
CA ASP A 19 -2.83 3.27 10.98
C ASP A 19 -4.31 3.01 10.62
N SER A 20 -4.57 2.61 9.38
CA SER A 20 -5.94 2.31 8.89
C SER A 20 -6.43 0.91 9.28
N ALA A 21 -5.54 -0.02 9.65
CA ALA A 21 -5.91 -1.37 10.07
C ALA A 21 -6.56 -1.39 11.45
N VAL A 22 -7.67 -2.13 11.55
CA VAL A 22 -8.42 -2.29 12.80
C VAL A 22 -7.79 -3.33 13.74
N GLU A 23 -7.04 -4.28 13.18
CA GLU A 23 -6.43 -5.39 13.92
C GLU A 23 -4.89 -5.36 13.85
N GLU A 24 -4.24 -5.86 14.89
CA GLU A 24 -2.79 -5.98 14.93
C GLU A 24 -2.32 -7.11 14.01
N HIS A 25 -1.82 -6.72 12.83
CA HIS A 25 -1.17 -7.64 11.89
C HIS A 25 0.35 -7.62 12.01
N ASP A 26 0.98 -8.73 11.61
CA ASP A 26 2.43 -8.84 11.56
C ASP A 26 2.98 -8.12 10.32
N TRP A 27 3.07 -6.79 10.41
CA TRP A 27 3.52 -5.91 9.32
C TRP A 27 4.96 -6.16 8.87
N ASP A 28 5.77 -6.85 9.67
CA ASP A 28 7.14 -7.22 9.31
C ASP A 28 7.14 -8.43 8.36
N ALA A 29 6.16 -9.34 8.51
CA ALA A 29 5.90 -10.44 7.59
C ALA A 29 5.13 -10.02 6.31
N VAL A 30 4.60 -8.80 6.25
CA VAL A 30 3.91 -8.28 5.06
C VAL A 30 4.93 -7.98 3.96
N GLY A 31 4.87 -8.79 2.90
CA GLY A 31 5.71 -8.66 1.73
C GLY A 31 4.91 -8.30 0.47
N PRO A 32 5.60 -8.09 -0.67
CA PRO A 32 4.94 -7.78 -1.94
C PRO A 32 4.01 -8.90 -2.43
N GLU A 33 4.23 -10.13 -1.99
CA GLU A 33 3.40 -11.30 -2.33
C GLU A 33 2.15 -11.41 -1.44
N THR A 34 2.08 -10.61 -0.37
CA THR A 34 0.97 -10.64 0.59
C THR A 34 -0.27 -10.00 -0.03
N PRO A 35 -1.43 -10.68 -0.01
CA PRO A 35 -2.67 -10.11 -0.49
C PRO A 35 -3.26 -9.10 0.51
N ILE A 36 -3.68 -7.94 0.01
CA ILE A 36 -4.22 -6.84 0.84
C ILE A 36 -5.53 -7.25 1.52
N GLU A 37 -6.36 -8.04 0.84
CA GLU A 37 -7.60 -8.63 1.39
C GLU A 37 -7.33 -9.54 2.60
N SER A 38 -6.14 -10.17 2.68
CA SER A 38 -5.78 -11.02 3.83
C SER A 38 -5.37 -10.23 5.07
N LEU A 39 -5.14 -8.92 4.93
CA LEU A 39 -4.85 -8.00 6.02
C LEU A 39 -6.12 -7.29 6.52
N GLY A 40 -7.30 -7.72 6.05
CA GLY A 40 -8.58 -7.13 6.45
C GLY A 40 -8.92 -5.82 5.74
N PHE A 41 -8.23 -5.48 4.65
CA PHE A 41 -8.61 -4.34 3.82
C PHE A 41 -9.61 -4.78 2.75
N ASP A 42 -10.79 -4.20 2.83
CA ASP A 42 -11.87 -4.34 1.87
C ASP A 42 -11.91 -3.12 0.93
N SER A 43 -12.75 -3.17 -0.11
CA SER A 43 -12.91 -2.10 -1.09
C SER A 43 -13.14 -0.70 -0.49
N LEU A 44 -13.73 -0.61 0.71
CA LEU A 44 -13.97 0.66 1.41
C LEU A 44 -12.71 1.18 2.10
N THR A 45 -12.01 0.32 2.86
CA THR A 45 -10.78 0.72 3.57
C THR A 45 -9.61 0.90 2.60
N ILE A 46 -9.62 0.22 1.45
CA ILE A 46 -8.67 0.49 0.37
C ILE A 46 -8.79 1.93 -0.15
N LEU A 47 -10.00 2.49 -0.21
CA LEU A 47 -10.17 3.90 -0.61
C LEU A 47 -9.68 4.86 0.48
N ASP A 48 -9.78 4.48 1.75
CA ASP A 48 -9.28 5.27 2.88
C ASP A 48 -7.74 5.31 2.85
N VAL A 49 -7.12 4.12 2.83
CA VAL A 49 -5.66 3.93 2.66
C VAL A 49 -5.16 4.66 1.42
N LEU A 50 -5.91 4.64 0.33
CA LEU A 50 -5.55 5.36 -0.89
C LEU A 50 -5.36 6.86 -0.63
N TYR A 51 -6.31 7.50 0.05
CA TYR A 51 -6.22 8.94 0.35
C TYR A 51 -5.03 9.22 1.29
N ASP A 52 -4.85 8.43 2.35
CA ASP A 52 -3.70 8.58 3.24
C ASP A 52 -2.37 8.43 2.49
N VAL A 53 -2.27 7.46 1.59
CA VAL A 53 -1.09 7.25 0.75
C VAL A 53 -0.88 8.41 -0.22
N GLU A 54 -1.93 8.94 -0.87
CA GLU A 54 -1.82 10.12 -1.74
C GLU A 54 -1.31 11.34 -0.96
N GLU A 55 -1.79 11.55 0.26
CA GLU A 55 -1.36 12.66 1.13
C GLU A 55 0.06 12.47 1.68
N GLU A 56 0.40 11.26 2.14
CA GLU A 56 1.72 10.91 2.69
C GLU A 56 2.83 10.99 1.63
N PHE A 57 2.57 10.43 0.44
CA PHE A 57 3.55 10.40 -0.64
C PHE A 57 3.46 11.62 -1.57
N GLY A 58 2.39 12.41 -1.48
CA GLY A 58 2.16 13.58 -2.33
C GLY A 58 1.94 13.24 -3.80
N ILE A 59 1.36 12.07 -4.07
CA ILE A 59 1.09 11.57 -5.43
C ILE A 59 -0.42 11.48 -5.68
N ALA A 60 -0.82 11.32 -6.94
CA ALA A 60 -2.20 11.03 -7.31
C ALA A 60 -2.31 9.59 -7.82
N LEU A 61 -3.15 8.79 -7.19
CA LEU A 61 -3.39 7.39 -7.51
C LEU A 61 -4.84 7.20 -7.98
N ASP A 62 -5.00 6.42 -9.04
CA ASP A 62 -6.32 6.18 -9.58
C ASP A 62 -7.02 5.08 -8.73
N PRO A 63 -8.15 5.36 -8.06
CA PRO A 63 -8.83 4.39 -7.21
C PRO A 63 -9.20 3.13 -7.98
N LYS A 64 -9.48 3.24 -9.28
CA LYS A 64 -9.77 2.10 -10.14
C LYS A 64 -8.57 1.18 -10.37
N GLN A 65 -7.35 1.70 -10.27
CA GLN A 65 -6.12 0.89 -10.34
C GLN A 65 -5.85 0.25 -8.99
N VAL A 66 -5.99 1.00 -7.90
CA VAL A 66 -5.74 0.49 -6.54
C VAL A 66 -6.74 -0.61 -6.17
N VAL A 67 -8.04 -0.44 -6.42
CA VAL A 67 -9.03 -1.51 -6.18
C VAL A 67 -8.86 -2.73 -7.11
N LYS A 68 -8.07 -2.62 -8.17
CA LYS A 68 -7.70 -3.77 -9.01
C LYS A 68 -6.47 -4.50 -8.48
N THR A 69 -5.63 -3.83 -7.70
CA THR A 69 -4.50 -4.48 -7.05
C THR A 69 -5.01 -5.47 -6.01
N ARG A 70 -4.36 -6.63 -5.96
CA ARG A 70 -4.69 -7.69 -5.02
C ARG A 70 -3.61 -7.89 -3.99
N THR A 71 -2.41 -7.41 -4.28
CA THR A 71 -1.21 -7.62 -3.47
C THR A 71 -0.49 -6.31 -3.16
N ILE A 72 0.24 -6.30 -2.05
CA ILE A 72 1.06 -5.16 -1.64
C ILE A 72 2.09 -4.80 -2.72
N GLY A 73 2.64 -5.79 -3.42
CA GLY A 73 3.62 -5.58 -4.48
C GLY A 73 3.05 -4.80 -5.67
N GLU A 74 1.79 -5.02 -6.02
CA GLU A 74 1.12 -4.24 -7.05
C GLU A 74 0.90 -2.79 -6.63
N ILE A 75 0.57 -2.54 -5.37
CA ILE A 75 0.44 -1.18 -4.83
C ILE A 75 1.79 -0.47 -4.88
N ILE A 76 2.87 -1.11 -4.41
CA ILE A 76 4.21 -0.55 -4.48
C ILE A 76 4.61 -0.25 -5.93
N ALA A 77 4.32 -1.15 -6.86
CA ALA A 77 4.58 -0.93 -8.28
C ALA A 77 3.78 0.27 -8.82
N LEU A 78 2.54 0.47 -8.38
CA LEU A 78 1.76 1.67 -8.72
C LEU A 78 2.39 2.95 -8.14
N LEU A 79 2.80 2.92 -6.88
CA LEU A 79 3.47 4.03 -6.21
C LEU A 79 4.74 4.46 -6.97
N GLN A 80 5.60 3.50 -7.28
CA GLN A 80 6.85 3.75 -8.01
C GLN A 80 6.59 4.27 -9.43
N GLN A 81 5.54 3.79 -10.11
CA GLN A 81 5.16 4.31 -11.43
C GLN A 81 4.66 5.76 -11.38
N ASN A 82 4.13 6.20 -10.24
CA ASN A 82 3.65 7.56 -10.03
C ASN A 82 4.69 8.50 -9.39
N GLY A 83 5.92 8.00 -9.16
CA GLY A 83 7.06 8.82 -8.70
C GLY A 83 7.25 8.89 -7.19
N ALA A 84 6.68 7.93 -6.45
CA ALA A 84 6.98 7.70 -5.03
C ALA A 84 8.40 7.19 -4.79
#